data_AF-A0AAD6LIK6-F1
#
_entry.id   AF-A0AAD6LIK6-F1
#
_cell.length_a   1.000
_cell.length_b   1.000
_cell.length_c   1.000
_cell.angle_alpha   90.00
_cell.angle_beta   90.00
_cell.angle_gamma   90.00
#
_symmetry.space_group_name_H-M   'P 1'
#
loop_
_entity.id
_entity.type
_entity.pdbx_description
1 polymer ?
#
loop_
_entity_poly.entity_id
_entity_poly.type
_entity_poly.pdbx_seq_one_letter_code
_entity_poly.pdbx_strand_id
1 'polypeptide(L)'
;MDQGSPPPCDGIGIVEFLQGKNYFITGATGFLGKALVEKMLRGIPDVGKLFLLIKGKDKEATMKRLKSEIINAEVFKILKAIHGSSYEAFMMSKLVPVCGDVCSANLGIDADTTNEIAKEIDVIINSAAKTTWDTRYDVAININTKGPARVLEFGKKCKKLGLFLHVSSAYVNGTRQGVFFEKPFCLEPRTARRDTITSKAQEISVPFLDIDAEIKLASVAVESIDRNADRIMRDLGMERARIHGWCSTYEMTKAMGEMLIDSMRSSIPTVIIRPSLIESTYREPFPGWIQGYKVPILAAYGQCQLPGFVGDPDTIADTVPMDMVVNATLTALAKHGIDGKPELHVYHVATSVANPHSFKDAFNYAYDYFSSSPLLDSKGKKIAIRPMKFLVSMDTFTDFIRNEVAQRSGLTPDDNVYMSDPKRYLRMQVACFETVHRFMRIANLYRAYMFYKGRFDVTNTKRLIEDMSSEERKKFNFDIESINWEHYIKSVHIPGVRKHLLRQPPAAKL
;
A
#
# COMPACT_ATOMS: atom_id res chain seq x y z
N MET A 1 -18.18 -36.79 36.06
CA MET A 1 -18.11 -36.86 34.59
C MET A 1 -17.35 -35.63 34.15
N ASP A 2 -16.06 -35.82 33.95
CA ASP A 2 -15.11 -34.81 33.51
C ASP A 2 -15.40 -34.53 32.03
N GLN A 3 -15.97 -33.37 31.71
CA GLN A 3 -16.14 -32.96 30.32
C GLN A 3 -14.78 -32.51 29.82
N GLY A 4 -14.08 -33.44 29.17
CA GLY A 4 -12.75 -33.23 28.60
C GLY A 4 -12.70 -31.95 27.79
N SER A 5 -11.70 -31.13 28.09
CA SER A 5 -11.23 -30.04 27.23
C SER A 5 -11.16 -30.54 25.77
N PRO A 6 -11.65 -29.77 24.79
CA PRO A 6 -11.52 -30.14 23.38
C PRO A 6 -10.04 -30.39 23.08
N PRO A 7 -9.70 -31.38 22.23
CA PRO A 7 -8.32 -31.62 21.85
C PRO A 7 -7.73 -30.31 21.30
N PRO A 8 -6.45 -30.00 21.57
CA PRO A 8 -5.83 -28.81 21.03
C PRO A 8 -6.04 -28.79 19.51
N CYS A 9 -6.63 -27.71 18.99
CA CYS A 9 -6.75 -27.52 17.56
C CYS A 9 -5.35 -27.67 16.96
N ASP A 10 -5.22 -28.56 15.99
CA ASP A 10 -4.04 -28.60 15.13
C ASP A 10 -4.11 -27.34 14.25
N GLY A 11 -3.47 -26.25 14.71
CA GLY A 11 -3.46 -24.94 14.04
C GLY A 11 -4.12 -23.79 14.81
N ILE A 12 -4.22 -22.63 14.14
CA ILE A 12 -4.78 -21.38 14.69
C ILE A 12 -6.31 -21.44 14.79
N GLY A 13 -6.98 -22.15 13.88
CA GLY A 13 -8.43 -22.12 13.73
C GLY A 13 -8.91 -20.96 12.84
N ILE A 14 -8.20 -20.69 11.74
CA ILE A 14 -8.46 -19.52 10.88
C ILE A 14 -9.89 -19.53 10.33
N VAL A 15 -10.35 -20.67 9.81
CA VAL A 15 -11.68 -20.76 9.19
C VAL A 15 -12.76 -20.71 10.26
N GLU A 16 -12.55 -21.44 11.36
CA GLU A 16 -13.43 -21.59 12.50
C GLU A 16 -13.72 -20.24 13.15
N PHE A 17 -12.70 -19.40 13.31
CA PHE A 17 -12.89 -18.04 13.78
C PHE A 17 -13.63 -17.18 12.76
N LEU A 18 -13.27 -17.25 11.47
CA LEU A 18 -13.79 -16.29 10.50
C LEU A 18 -15.24 -16.59 10.04
N GLN A 19 -15.67 -17.84 10.13
CA GLN A 19 -16.99 -18.33 9.69
C GLN A 19 -18.12 -17.69 10.52
N GLY A 20 -19.24 -17.38 9.86
CA GLY A 20 -20.46 -16.86 10.48
C GLY A 20 -20.37 -15.43 11.04
N LYS A 21 -19.18 -14.81 11.09
CA LYS A 21 -18.96 -13.45 11.60
C LYS A 21 -19.36 -12.38 10.58
N ASN A 22 -19.84 -11.25 11.08
CA ASN A 22 -20.10 -10.05 10.29
C ASN A 22 -18.95 -9.06 10.44
N TYR A 23 -18.58 -8.44 9.32
CA TYR A 23 -17.40 -7.58 9.22
C TYR A 23 -17.77 -6.18 8.78
N PHE A 24 -17.19 -5.17 9.42
CA PHE A 24 -17.22 -3.81 8.90
C PHE A 24 -15.87 -3.46 8.28
N ILE A 25 -15.85 -3.21 6.97
CA ILE A 25 -14.63 -3.04 6.19
C ILE A 25 -14.59 -1.65 5.57
N THR A 26 -13.55 -0.88 5.89
CA THR A 26 -13.27 0.38 5.22
C THR A 26 -12.23 0.17 4.12
N GLY A 27 -12.31 0.95 3.04
CA GLY A 27 -11.35 0.85 1.93
C GLY A 27 -11.56 -0.38 1.04
N ALA A 28 -12.74 -1.01 1.09
CA ALA A 28 -13.07 -2.22 0.31
C ALA A 28 -12.99 -2.03 -1.22
N THR A 29 -13.11 -0.79 -1.72
CA THR A 29 -12.92 -0.51 -3.15
C THR A 29 -11.45 -0.27 -3.53
N GLY A 30 -10.52 -0.27 -2.58
CA GLY A 30 -9.08 -0.17 -2.80
C GLY A 30 -8.45 -1.47 -3.32
N PHE A 31 -7.17 -1.43 -3.68
CA PHE A 31 -6.44 -2.59 -4.21
C PHE A 31 -6.42 -3.76 -3.19
N LEU A 32 -5.92 -3.52 -1.97
CA LEU A 32 -5.90 -4.50 -0.89
C LEU A 32 -7.30 -4.90 -0.41
N GLY A 33 -8.18 -3.92 -0.20
CA GLY A 33 -9.54 -4.16 0.29
C GLY A 33 -10.35 -5.09 -0.62
N LYS A 34 -10.23 -4.95 -1.96
CA LYS A 34 -10.87 -5.87 -2.90
C LYS A 34 -10.34 -7.30 -2.80
N ALA A 35 -9.02 -7.47 -2.74
CA ALA A 35 -8.41 -8.79 -2.61
C ALA A 35 -8.80 -9.46 -1.29
N LEU A 36 -8.88 -8.69 -0.21
CA LEU A 36 -9.36 -9.16 1.08
C LEU A 36 -10.82 -9.65 1.00
N VAL A 37 -11.73 -8.83 0.45
CA VAL A 37 -13.13 -9.21 0.27
C VAL A 37 -13.27 -10.44 -0.62
N GLU A 38 -12.50 -10.51 -1.72
CA GLU A 38 -12.44 -11.68 -2.60
C GLU A 38 -12.01 -12.94 -1.84
N LYS A 39 -10.91 -12.88 -1.10
CA LYS A 39 -10.39 -14.01 -0.33
C LYS A 39 -11.37 -14.45 0.74
N MET A 40 -12.04 -13.51 1.40
CA MET A 40 -13.04 -13.83 2.41
C MET A 40 -14.23 -14.58 1.81
N LEU A 41 -14.80 -14.07 0.72
CA LEU A 41 -15.94 -14.70 0.04
C LEU A 41 -15.59 -16.05 -0.60
N ARG A 42 -14.37 -16.21 -1.14
CA ARG A 42 -13.91 -17.43 -1.80
C ARG A 42 -13.41 -18.48 -0.82
N GLY A 43 -12.71 -18.04 0.22
CA GLY A 43 -11.92 -18.90 1.09
C GLY A 43 -12.62 -19.28 2.39
N ILE A 44 -13.59 -18.51 2.88
CA ILE A 44 -14.25 -18.75 4.17
C ILE A 44 -15.65 -19.31 3.89
N PRO A 45 -15.90 -20.60 4.19
CA PRO A 45 -17.24 -21.17 4.14
C PRO A 45 -18.17 -20.38 5.04
N ASP A 46 -19.34 -20.04 4.52
CA ASP A 46 -20.38 -19.30 5.23
C ASP A 46 -19.88 -18.07 6.02
N VAL A 47 -19.01 -17.26 5.40
CA VAL A 47 -18.71 -15.92 5.92
C VAL A 47 -20.02 -15.14 6.07
N GLY A 48 -20.19 -14.40 7.17
CA GLY A 48 -21.38 -13.58 7.38
C GLY A 48 -21.45 -12.39 6.43
N LYS A 49 -22.17 -11.34 6.83
CA LYS A 49 -22.30 -10.13 6.02
C LYS A 49 -21.02 -9.28 6.09
N LEU A 50 -20.63 -8.74 4.95
CA LEU A 50 -19.55 -7.76 4.83
C LEU A 50 -20.18 -6.37 4.64
N PHE A 51 -20.20 -5.57 5.70
CA PHE A 51 -20.62 -4.18 5.70
C PHE A 51 -19.49 -3.32 5.16
N LEU A 52 -19.64 -2.83 3.93
CA LEU A 52 -18.59 -2.12 3.21
C LEU A 52 -18.84 -0.62 3.26
N LEU A 53 -17.99 0.12 3.97
CA LEU A 53 -18.04 1.58 3.97
C LEU A 53 -17.56 2.11 2.62
N ILE A 54 -18.49 2.66 1.83
CA ILE A 54 -18.25 3.16 0.49
C ILE A 54 -18.68 4.62 0.42
N LYS A 55 -17.75 5.48 -0.03
CA LYS A 55 -17.99 6.92 -0.19
C LYS A 55 -18.98 7.20 -1.33
N GLY A 56 -20.25 7.43 -1.00
CA GLY A 56 -21.28 7.85 -1.94
C GLY A 56 -21.87 9.22 -1.56
N LYS A 57 -22.59 9.84 -2.51
CA LYS A 57 -23.43 10.99 -2.20
C LYS A 57 -24.71 10.58 -1.45
N ASP A 58 -25.20 9.39 -1.77
CA ASP A 58 -26.42 8.79 -1.26
C ASP A 58 -26.34 7.25 -1.40
N LYS A 59 -27.39 6.55 -0.98
CA LYS A 59 -27.47 5.08 -1.03
C LYS A 59 -27.42 4.54 -2.48
N GLU A 60 -27.99 5.24 -3.45
CA GLU A 60 -28.02 4.81 -4.84
C GLU A 60 -26.62 4.88 -5.48
N ALA A 61 -25.93 6.02 -5.32
CA ALA A 61 -24.55 6.21 -5.76
C ALA A 61 -23.61 5.19 -5.11
N THR A 62 -23.84 4.88 -3.82
CA THR A 62 -23.09 3.86 -3.08
C THR A 62 -23.30 2.47 -3.68
N MET A 63 -24.54 2.09 -3.96
CA MET A 63 -24.88 0.82 -4.60
C MET A 63 -24.28 0.71 -6.02
N LYS A 64 -24.30 1.79 -6.80
CA LYS A 64 -23.67 1.84 -8.12
C LYS A 64 -22.17 1.59 -8.02
N ARG A 65 -21.48 2.20 -7.04
CA ARG A 65 -20.06 1.97 -6.79
C ARG A 65 -19.78 0.54 -6.35
N LEU A 66 -20.61 -0.06 -5.49
CA LEU A 66 -20.49 -1.48 -5.12
C LEU A 66 -20.50 -2.36 -6.38
N LYS A 67 -21.48 -2.15 -7.27
CA LYS A 67 -21.59 -2.90 -8.53
C LYS A 67 -20.37 -2.71 -9.43
N SER A 68 -20.01 -1.45 -9.72
CA SER A 68 -18.96 -1.14 -10.69
C SER A 68 -17.54 -1.42 -10.19
N GLU A 69 -17.27 -1.16 -8.91
CA GLU A 69 -15.93 -1.27 -8.35
C GLU A 69 -15.66 -2.60 -7.67
N ILE A 70 -16.68 -3.37 -7.24
CA ILE A 70 -16.48 -4.65 -6.54
C ILE A 70 -17.08 -5.78 -7.35
N ILE A 71 -18.41 -5.85 -7.50
CA ILE A 71 -19.09 -7.00 -8.12
C ILE A 71 -18.60 -7.27 -9.55
N ASN A 72 -18.32 -6.22 -10.32
CA ASN A 72 -17.85 -6.34 -11.71
C ASN A 72 -16.32 -6.33 -11.86
N ALA A 73 -15.56 -6.27 -10.76
CA ALA A 73 -14.11 -6.21 -10.84
C ALA A 73 -13.49 -7.57 -11.21
N GLU A 74 -12.43 -7.55 -12.03
CA GLU A 74 -11.77 -8.77 -12.56
C GLU A 74 -11.26 -9.70 -11.45
N VAL A 75 -10.87 -9.17 -10.29
CA VAL A 75 -10.37 -9.98 -9.16
C VAL A 75 -11.40 -11.02 -8.71
N PHE A 76 -12.70 -10.73 -8.82
CA PHE A 76 -13.79 -11.64 -8.46
C PHE A 76 -14.13 -12.67 -9.55
N LYS A 77 -13.38 -12.76 -10.65
CA LYS A 77 -13.71 -13.68 -11.76
C LYS A 77 -13.76 -15.15 -11.35
N ILE A 78 -12.97 -15.55 -10.34
CA ILE A 78 -12.98 -16.93 -9.83
C ILE A 78 -14.27 -17.20 -9.07
N LEU A 79 -14.69 -16.29 -8.19
CA LEU A 79 -16.00 -16.35 -7.55
C LEU A 79 -17.15 -16.38 -8.58
N LYS A 80 -17.04 -15.57 -9.64
CA LYS A 80 -18.02 -15.60 -10.73
C LYS A 80 -18.08 -16.95 -11.43
N ALA A 81 -16.93 -17.61 -11.64
CA ALA A 81 -16.89 -18.95 -12.21
C ALA A 81 -17.48 -20.01 -11.26
N ILE A 82 -17.20 -19.91 -9.95
CA ILE A 82 -17.72 -20.82 -8.92
C ILE A 82 -19.25 -20.75 -8.83
N HIS A 83 -19.82 -19.54 -8.82
CA HIS A 83 -21.27 -19.36 -8.60
C HIS A 83 -22.11 -19.28 -9.89
N GLY A 84 -21.49 -19.15 -11.06
CA GLY A 84 -22.19 -19.12 -12.35
C GLY A 84 -23.29 -18.05 -12.40
N SER A 85 -24.50 -18.46 -12.77
CA SER A 85 -25.68 -17.57 -12.83
C SER A 85 -26.10 -17.01 -11.47
N SER A 86 -25.77 -17.69 -10.38
CA SER A 86 -26.06 -17.25 -9.01
C SER A 86 -25.05 -16.25 -8.46
N TYR A 87 -24.01 -15.87 -9.21
CA TYR A 87 -22.95 -14.97 -8.75
C TYR A 87 -23.48 -13.63 -8.21
N GLU A 88 -24.31 -12.92 -8.96
CA GLU A 88 -24.81 -11.61 -8.50
C GLU A 88 -25.69 -11.76 -7.25
N ALA A 89 -26.55 -12.78 -7.20
CA ALA A 89 -27.37 -13.08 -6.03
C ALA A 89 -26.52 -13.42 -4.79
N PHE A 90 -25.45 -14.21 -4.95
CA PHE A 90 -24.51 -14.52 -3.88
C PHE A 90 -23.76 -13.27 -3.38
N MET A 91 -23.24 -12.44 -4.30
CA MET A 91 -22.56 -11.20 -3.92
C MET A 91 -23.50 -10.25 -3.16
N MET A 92 -24.74 -10.11 -3.63
CA MET A 92 -25.75 -9.25 -3.00
C MET A 92 -26.26 -9.79 -1.66
N SER A 93 -26.19 -11.10 -1.41
CA SER A 93 -26.56 -11.67 -0.11
C SER A 93 -25.47 -11.50 0.94
N LYS A 94 -24.20 -11.39 0.54
CA LYS A 94 -23.06 -11.24 1.44
C LYS A 94 -22.60 -9.78 1.61
N LEU A 95 -22.75 -8.92 0.59
CA LEU A 95 -22.23 -7.55 0.62
C LEU A 95 -23.32 -6.53 0.98
N VAL A 96 -23.09 -5.77 2.06
CA VAL A 96 -23.97 -4.68 2.51
C VAL A 96 -23.25 -3.34 2.31
N PRO A 97 -23.61 -2.54 1.30
CA PRO A 97 -22.99 -1.23 1.10
C PRO A 97 -23.46 -0.24 2.16
N VAL A 98 -22.52 0.40 2.85
CA VAL A 98 -22.76 1.45 3.84
C VAL A 98 -22.29 2.78 3.25
N CYS A 99 -23.23 3.69 3.01
CA CYS A 99 -22.92 5.03 2.49
C CYS A 99 -22.25 5.86 3.59
N GLY A 100 -20.98 6.21 3.41
CA GLY A 100 -20.25 7.03 4.38
C GLY A 100 -18.78 7.30 4.00
N ASP A 101 -18.10 8.07 4.84
CA ASP A 101 -16.71 8.49 4.64
C ASP A 101 -15.99 8.55 5.99
N VAL A 102 -14.82 7.90 6.11
CA VAL A 102 -13.96 7.93 7.30
C VAL A 102 -13.47 9.35 7.64
N CYS A 103 -13.55 10.29 6.69
CA CYS A 103 -13.22 11.69 6.90
C CYS A 103 -14.29 12.47 7.68
N SER A 104 -15.51 11.94 7.75
CA SER A 104 -16.69 12.60 8.33
C SER A 104 -16.93 12.17 9.78
N ALA A 105 -17.52 13.06 10.58
CA ALA A 105 -17.99 12.72 11.92
C ALA A 105 -18.99 11.54 11.85
N ASN A 106 -18.91 10.61 12.81
CA ASN A 106 -19.69 9.37 12.80
C ASN A 106 -19.62 8.59 11.46
N LEU A 107 -18.48 8.68 10.77
CA LEU A 107 -18.27 8.07 9.44
C LEU A 107 -19.24 8.57 8.35
N GLY A 108 -19.95 9.68 8.58
CA GLY A 108 -20.97 10.18 7.67
C GLY A 108 -22.21 9.28 7.57
N ILE A 109 -22.42 8.39 8.54
CA ILE A 109 -23.56 7.49 8.63
C ILE A 109 -24.60 8.12 9.57
N ASP A 110 -25.88 8.04 9.22
CA ASP A 110 -26.97 8.49 10.11
C ASP A 110 -27.03 7.65 11.40
N ALA A 111 -27.63 8.21 12.45
CA ALA A 111 -27.62 7.62 13.79
C ALA A 111 -28.35 6.27 13.83
N ASP A 112 -29.47 6.13 13.13
CA ASP A 112 -30.27 4.91 13.11
C ASP A 112 -29.51 3.78 12.41
N THR A 113 -28.98 4.03 11.21
CA THR A 113 -28.15 3.08 10.48
C THR A 113 -26.89 2.71 11.27
N THR A 114 -26.26 3.68 11.95
CA THR A 114 -25.11 3.43 12.84
C THR A 114 -25.47 2.44 13.95
N ASN A 115 -26.61 2.66 14.61
CA ASN A 115 -27.08 1.82 15.73
C ASN A 115 -27.49 0.41 15.28
N GLU A 116 -28.04 0.27 14.08
CA GLU A 116 -28.38 -1.03 13.50
C GLU A 116 -27.13 -1.83 13.17
N ILE A 117 -26.20 -1.24 12.41
CA ILE A 117 -24.96 -1.92 12.01
C ILE A 117 -24.16 -2.32 13.24
N ALA A 118 -24.02 -1.43 14.24
CA ALA A 118 -23.24 -1.70 15.45
C ALA A 118 -23.72 -2.90 16.28
N LYS A 119 -24.98 -3.37 16.09
CA LYS A 119 -25.50 -4.58 16.74
C LYS A 119 -25.06 -5.88 16.05
N GLU A 120 -24.64 -5.80 14.79
CA GLU A 120 -24.30 -6.95 13.95
C GLU A 120 -22.79 -7.21 13.87
N ILE A 121 -21.93 -6.19 14.01
CA ILE A 121 -20.49 -6.31 13.74
C ILE A 121 -19.72 -7.09 14.81
N ASP A 122 -18.99 -8.13 14.36
CA ASP A 122 -18.07 -8.92 15.19
C ASP A 122 -16.62 -8.48 15.01
N VAL A 123 -16.23 -8.03 13.81
CA VAL A 123 -14.85 -7.66 13.47
C VAL A 123 -14.82 -6.39 12.60
N ILE A 124 -13.90 -5.47 12.90
CA ILE A 124 -13.65 -4.29 12.08
C ILE A 124 -12.30 -4.42 11.38
N ILE A 125 -12.29 -4.20 10.06
CA ILE A 125 -11.06 -4.13 9.26
C ILE A 125 -10.94 -2.74 8.62
N ASN A 126 -10.06 -1.93 9.17
CA ASN A 126 -9.81 -0.58 8.70
C ASN A 126 -8.63 -0.54 7.70
N SER A 127 -8.95 -0.55 6.40
CA SER A 127 -7.98 -0.43 5.30
C SER A 127 -8.11 0.87 4.49
N ALA A 128 -9.05 1.77 4.84
CA ALA A 128 -9.17 3.06 4.18
C ALA A 128 -7.93 3.94 4.42
N ALA A 129 -7.33 4.42 3.35
CA ALA A 129 -6.21 5.35 3.40
C ALA A 129 -6.14 6.15 2.09
N LYS A 130 -5.49 7.32 2.16
CA LYS A 130 -4.99 8.02 0.99
C LYS A 130 -3.50 7.71 0.86
N THR A 131 -3.15 6.94 -0.17
CA THR A 131 -1.78 6.48 -0.43
C THR A 131 -1.04 7.31 -1.48
N THR A 132 -1.66 8.36 -2.02
CA THR A 132 -0.96 9.25 -2.95
C THR A 132 0.11 10.04 -2.20
N TRP A 133 1.35 9.94 -2.63
CA TRP A 133 2.50 10.60 -2.02
C TRP A 133 2.40 12.13 -1.93
N ASP A 134 1.82 12.79 -2.94
CA ASP A 134 1.62 14.24 -3.00
C ASP A 134 0.22 14.68 -2.52
N THR A 135 -0.34 14.00 -1.52
CA THR A 135 -1.64 14.40 -0.95
C THR A 135 -1.49 15.70 -0.13
N ARG A 136 -2.46 16.62 -0.27
CA ARG A 136 -2.56 17.80 0.60
C ARG A 136 -2.55 17.40 2.08
N TYR A 137 -1.87 18.16 2.91
CA TYR A 137 -1.62 17.76 4.29
C TYR A 137 -2.89 17.64 5.15
N ASP A 138 -3.83 18.57 5.03
CA ASP A 138 -5.14 18.53 5.68
C ASP A 138 -5.94 17.26 5.32
N VAL A 139 -5.95 16.93 4.03
CA VAL A 139 -6.61 15.72 3.53
C VAL A 139 -5.92 14.47 4.08
N ALA A 140 -4.58 14.42 4.07
CA ALA A 140 -3.81 13.30 4.58
C ALA A 140 -4.04 13.06 6.08
N ILE A 141 -4.00 14.11 6.91
CA ILE A 141 -4.34 14.03 8.34
C ILE A 141 -5.78 13.54 8.52
N ASN A 142 -6.73 14.12 7.78
CA ASN A 142 -8.13 13.81 7.99
C ASN A 142 -8.48 12.34 7.71
N ILE A 143 -7.84 11.73 6.70
CA ILE A 143 -8.09 10.34 6.30
C ILE A 143 -7.16 9.33 6.97
N ASN A 144 -5.85 9.58 7.06
CA ASN A 144 -4.88 8.59 7.53
C ASN A 144 -4.65 8.64 9.04
N THR A 145 -4.87 9.80 9.67
CA THR A 145 -4.70 10.00 11.12
C THR A 145 -6.04 9.98 11.85
N LYS A 146 -6.93 10.91 11.50
CA LYS A 146 -8.25 11.02 12.16
C LYS A 146 -9.23 9.94 11.71
N GLY A 147 -9.11 9.46 10.47
CA GLY A 147 -9.97 8.40 9.92
C GLY A 147 -9.95 7.14 10.78
N PRO A 148 -8.77 6.53 11.06
CA PRO A 148 -8.68 5.38 11.95
C PRO A 148 -9.28 5.59 13.34
N ALA A 149 -9.04 6.75 13.95
CA ALA A 149 -9.64 7.11 15.23
C ALA A 149 -11.18 7.11 15.17
N ARG A 150 -11.79 7.67 14.12
CA ARG A 150 -13.26 7.66 13.94
C ARG A 150 -13.82 6.26 13.73
N VAL A 151 -13.11 5.39 13.02
CA VAL A 151 -13.53 3.99 12.82
C VAL A 151 -13.43 3.21 14.13
N LEU A 152 -12.40 3.47 14.94
CA LEU A 152 -12.27 2.89 16.27
C LEU A 152 -13.36 3.37 17.23
N GLU A 153 -13.73 4.65 17.18
CA GLU A 153 -14.88 5.19 17.93
C GLU A 153 -16.21 4.57 17.50
N PHE A 154 -16.39 4.26 16.21
CA PHE A 154 -17.53 3.43 15.78
C PHE A 154 -17.45 2.01 16.37
N GLY A 155 -16.25 1.42 16.41
CA GLY A 155 -16.02 0.13 17.06
C GLY A 155 -16.41 0.09 18.53
N LYS A 156 -16.16 1.15 19.29
CA LYS A 156 -16.59 1.26 20.70
C LYS A 156 -18.12 1.19 20.88
N LYS A 157 -18.91 1.48 19.84
CA LYS A 157 -20.37 1.34 19.85
C LYS A 157 -20.82 -0.10 19.57
N CYS A 158 -19.94 -0.95 19.04
CA CYS A 158 -20.24 -2.32 18.64
C CYS A 158 -20.09 -3.28 19.83
N LYS A 159 -21.21 -3.72 20.42
CA LYS A 159 -21.19 -4.56 21.64
C LYS A 159 -20.61 -5.96 21.45
N LYS A 160 -20.62 -6.46 20.21
CA LYS A 160 -20.10 -7.80 19.85
C LYS A 160 -18.68 -7.76 19.30
N LEU A 161 -18.06 -6.58 19.25
CA LEU A 161 -16.75 -6.42 18.62
C LEU A 161 -15.70 -7.25 19.35
N GLY A 162 -15.22 -8.30 18.69
CA GLY A 162 -14.15 -9.14 19.20
C GLY A 162 -12.77 -8.58 18.87
N LEU A 163 -12.62 -7.85 17.76
CA LEU A 163 -11.31 -7.36 17.32
C LEU A 163 -11.40 -6.19 16.33
N PHE A 164 -10.46 -5.25 16.46
CA PHE A 164 -10.22 -4.16 15.51
C PHE A 164 -8.87 -4.35 14.80
N LEU A 165 -8.86 -4.39 13.47
CA LEU A 165 -7.64 -4.46 12.68
C LEU A 165 -7.42 -3.16 11.89
N HIS A 166 -6.19 -2.66 11.92
CA HIS A 166 -5.76 -1.54 11.10
C HIS A 166 -4.66 -1.95 10.12
N VAL A 167 -4.85 -1.66 8.83
CA VAL A 167 -3.78 -1.75 7.84
C VAL A 167 -2.97 -0.46 7.87
N SER A 168 -1.71 -0.55 8.26
CA SER A 168 -0.73 0.52 8.27
C SER A 168 0.31 0.36 7.15
N SER A 169 1.60 0.66 7.41
CA SER A 169 2.71 0.49 6.47
C SER A 169 4.00 0.21 7.23
N ALA A 170 4.89 -0.61 6.69
CA ALA A 170 6.22 -0.84 7.29
C ALA A 170 7.05 0.46 7.37
N TYR A 171 6.79 1.40 6.46
CA TYR A 171 7.51 2.68 6.36
C TYR A 171 7.08 3.74 7.39
N VAL A 172 6.19 3.43 8.34
CA VAL A 172 5.90 4.33 9.48
C VAL A 172 7.12 4.65 10.33
N ASN A 173 8.19 3.86 10.20
CA ASN A 173 9.48 4.11 10.86
C ASN A 173 10.27 5.29 10.25
N GLY A 174 9.82 5.89 9.15
CA GLY A 174 10.45 7.07 8.56
C GLY A 174 11.87 6.80 8.05
N THR A 175 12.71 7.84 7.97
CA THR A 175 14.10 7.79 7.45
C THR A 175 15.10 7.09 8.36
N ARG A 176 14.64 6.49 9.47
CA ARG A 176 15.48 5.76 10.42
C ARG A 176 16.15 4.58 9.70
N GLN A 177 17.33 4.20 10.17
CA GLN A 177 18.13 3.09 9.61
C GLN A 177 18.19 1.92 10.58
N GLY A 178 18.51 0.73 10.07
CA GLY A 178 18.61 -0.49 10.86
C GLY A 178 17.35 -1.36 10.79
N VAL A 179 17.25 -2.32 11.71
CA VAL A 179 16.14 -3.30 11.74
C VAL A 179 15.03 -2.81 12.67
N PHE A 180 13.80 -2.75 12.16
CA PHE A 180 12.61 -2.37 12.92
C PHE A 180 11.81 -3.60 13.32
N PHE A 181 11.62 -3.75 14.63
CA PHE A 181 10.85 -4.84 15.23
C PHE A 181 9.34 -4.60 15.13
N GLU A 182 8.58 -5.70 15.13
CA GLU A 182 7.12 -5.72 15.14
C GLU A 182 6.56 -5.28 16.50
N LYS A 183 6.71 -3.99 16.80
CA LYS A 183 6.25 -3.33 18.03
C LYS A 183 5.41 -2.09 17.72
N PRO A 184 4.50 -1.70 18.64
CA PRO A 184 3.78 -0.43 18.56
C PRO A 184 4.75 0.73 18.31
N PHE A 185 4.31 1.67 17.48
CA PHE A 185 5.15 2.82 17.15
C PHE A 185 5.13 3.83 18.31
N CYS A 186 6.29 4.06 18.94
CA CYS A 186 6.48 5.13 19.91
C CYS A 186 7.57 6.08 19.42
N LEU A 187 7.24 7.38 19.33
CA LEU A 187 8.26 8.43 19.38
C LEU A 187 8.62 8.65 20.84
N GLU A 188 9.54 7.85 21.38
CA GLU A 188 10.17 8.28 22.62
C GLU A 188 11.01 9.54 22.35
N PRO A 189 11.00 10.54 23.25
CA PRO A 189 12.05 11.53 23.30
C PRO A 189 13.38 10.79 23.41
N ARG A 190 14.37 11.10 22.57
CA ARG A 190 15.67 10.42 22.50
C ARG A 190 16.54 10.49 23.78
N THR A 191 15.97 10.81 24.94
CA THR A 191 16.67 10.84 26.23
C THR A 191 16.70 9.51 26.96
N ALA A 192 16.08 8.43 26.46
CA ALA A 192 16.06 7.13 27.13
C ALA A 192 16.51 5.96 26.24
N ARG A 193 17.82 5.83 26.00
CA ARG A 193 18.58 4.55 25.99
C ARG A 193 20.05 4.83 25.68
N ARG A 194 20.85 5.00 26.74
CA ARG A 194 22.27 4.67 26.71
C ARG A 194 22.37 3.16 26.81
N ASP A 195 22.46 2.49 25.67
CA ASP A 195 23.15 1.20 25.61
C ASP A 195 24.27 1.33 24.58
N THR A 196 25.47 1.28 25.12
CA THR A 196 26.80 1.23 24.52
C THR A 196 26.83 0.68 23.08
N ILE A 197 27.30 1.48 22.12
CA ILE A 197 28.45 1.19 21.23
C ILE A 197 28.68 2.38 20.28
N THR A 198 29.94 2.75 20.21
CA THR A 198 30.59 3.83 19.46
C THR A 198 30.21 3.94 17.99
N SER A 199 29.70 5.09 17.55
CA SER A 199 30.11 5.74 16.29
C SER A 199 29.73 7.22 16.29
N LYS A 200 30.67 8.09 15.89
CA LYS A 200 30.47 9.53 15.70
C LYS A 200 29.56 9.76 14.48
N ALA A 201 28.25 9.65 14.65
CA ALA A 201 27.28 10.21 13.72
C ALA A 201 26.71 11.48 14.34
N GLN A 202 26.73 12.58 13.60
CA GLN A 202 26.14 13.85 13.98
C GLN A 202 24.64 13.63 14.29
N GLU A 203 24.27 13.62 15.57
CA GLU A 203 22.89 13.36 15.99
C GLU A 203 22.02 14.57 15.68
N ILE A 204 21.28 14.49 14.57
CA ILE A 204 20.18 15.42 14.31
C ILE A 204 19.07 15.10 15.32
N SER A 205 18.84 16.04 16.25
CA SER A 205 17.74 15.98 17.22
C SER A 205 16.41 16.09 16.48
N VAL A 206 15.67 14.99 16.36
CA VAL A 206 14.31 14.99 15.81
C VAL A 206 13.34 15.48 16.90
N PRO A 207 12.55 16.53 16.66
CA PRO A 207 11.60 17.05 17.65
C PRO A 207 10.50 16.03 17.96
N PHE A 208 9.90 16.17 19.16
CA PHE A 208 8.73 15.39 19.55
C PHE A 208 7.54 15.72 18.63
N LEU A 209 6.85 14.68 18.15
CA LEU A 209 5.66 14.83 17.31
C LEU A 209 4.41 14.89 18.19
N ASP A 210 3.86 16.10 18.33
CA ASP A 210 2.57 16.34 18.95
C ASP A 210 1.45 16.25 17.89
N ILE A 211 0.64 15.20 17.98
CA ILE A 211 -0.43 14.91 17.01
C ILE A 211 -1.49 16.01 16.99
N ASP A 212 -1.88 16.52 18.16
CA ASP A 212 -2.91 17.55 18.27
C ASP A 212 -2.41 18.89 17.71
N ALA A 213 -1.12 19.19 17.93
CA ALA A 213 -0.48 20.36 17.32
C ALA A 213 -0.45 20.27 15.79
N GLU A 214 -0.10 19.10 15.21
CA GLU A 214 -0.12 18.91 13.75
C GLU A 214 -1.54 18.99 13.17
N ILE A 215 -2.54 18.40 13.85
CA ILE A 215 -3.95 18.51 13.45
C ILE A 215 -4.38 19.98 13.44
N LYS A 216 -4.08 20.73 14.50
CA LYS A 216 -4.40 22.16 14.61
C LYS A 216 -3.70 22.98 13.53
N LEU A 217 -2.41 22.71 13.29
CA LEU A 217 -1.62 23.38 12.26
C LEU A 217 -2.23 23.18 10.88
N ALA A 218 -2.60 21.95 10.52
CA ALA A 218 -3.21 21.67 9.22
C ALA A 218 -4.58 22.33 9.07
N SER A 219 -5.40 22.37 10.13
CA SER A 219 -6.71 23.05 10.12
C SER A 219 -6.57 24.56 9.91
N VAL A 220 -5.71 25.23 10.69
CA VAL A 220 -5.49 26.69 10.59
C VAL A 220 -4.88 27.06 9.23
N ALA A 221 -3.94 26.25 8.73
CA ALA A 221 -3.29 26.52 7.44
C ALA A 221 -4.31 26.56 6.29
N VAL A 222 -5.28 25.63 6.26
CA VAL A 222 -6.32 25.59 5.21
C VAL A 222 -7.20 26.84 5.22
N GLU A 223 -7.58 27.33 6.39
CA GLU A 223 -8.44 28.51 6.53
C GLU A 223 -7.73 29.80 6.08
N SER A 224 -6.40 29.84 6.16
CA SER A 224 -5.59 31.02 5.85
C SER A 224 -5.22 31.19 4.36
N ILE A 225 -5.48 30.20 3.51
CA ILE A 225 -4.99 30.18 2.13
C ILE A 225 -6.14 30.20 1.11
N ASP A 226 -6.30 31.33 0.42
CA ASP A 226 -7.36 31.51 -0.58
C ASP A 226 -6.89 31.12 -2.01
N ARG A 227 -5.66 31.51 -2.41
CA ARG A 227 -5.06 31.14 -3.71
C ARG A 227 -3.92 30.13 -3.53
N ASN A 228 -3.87 29.10 -4.40
CA ASN A 228 -2.85 28.04 -4.40
C ASN A 228 -2.82 27.11 -3.17
N ALA A 229 -3.91 27.02 -2.41
CA ALA A 229 -4.02 26.16 -1.22
C ALA A 229 -3.57 24.72 -1.47
N ASP A 230 -3.89 24.14 -2.64
CA ASP A 230 -3.50 22.77 -2.97
C ASP A 230 -1.98 22.56 -3.00
N ARG A 231 -1.22 23.47 -3.62
CA ARG A 231 0.26 23.37 -3.67
C ARG A 231 0.87 23.62 -2.30
N ILE A 232 0.46 24.70 -1.64
CA ILE A 232 1.01 25.09 -0.33
C ILE A 232 0.77 23.99 0.70
N MET A 233 -0.43 23.37 0.73
CA MET A 233 -0.73 22.29 1.66
C MET A 233 0.03 20.99 1.35
N ARG A 234 0.42 20.75 0.09
CA ARG A 234 1.30 19.61 -0.25
C ARG A 234 2.72 19.85 0.23
N ASP A 235 3.24 21.05 -0.03
CA ASP A 235 4.59 21.44 0.38
C ASP A 235 4.72 21.44 1.91
N LEU A 236 3.71 21.96 2.61
CA LEU A 236 3.65 21.94 4.08
C LEU A 236 3.70 20.51 4.62
N GLY A 237 2.90 19.58 4.10
CA GLY A 237 2.92 18.19 4.56
C GLY A 237 4.28 17.52 4.39
N MET A 238 4.94 17.78 3.25
CA MET A 238 6.29 17.28 2.98
C MET A 238 7.34 17.91 3.90
N GLU A 239 7.21 19.20 4.21
CA GLU A 239 8.06 19.89 5.17
C GLU A 239 7.90 19.30 6.58
N ARG A 240 6.66 19.16 7.06
CA ARG A 240 6.36 18.55 8.37
C ARG A 240 6.89 17.12 8.46
N ALA A 241 6.69 16.32 7.42
CA ALA A 241 7.24 14.96 7.35
C ALA A 241 8.76 14.97 7.55
N ARG A 242 9.49 15.82 6.83
CA ARG A 242 10.95 15.91 6.94
C ARG A 242 11.42 16.36 8.31
N ILE A 243 10.76 17.36 8.91
CA ILE A 243 11.09 17.86 10.26
C ILE A 243 11.06 16.72 11.28
N HIS A 244 10.06 15.84 11.18
CA HIS A 244 9.89 14.74 12.13
C HIS A 244 10.53 13.41 11.68
N GLY A 245 11.30 13.42 10.59
CA GLY A 245 12.09 12.26 10.15
C GLY A 245 11.34 11.26 9.26
N TRP A 246 10.39 11.72 8.44
CA TRP A 246 9.71 10.93 7.40
C TRP A 246 10.03 11.41 5.98
N CYS A 247 9.96 10.48 5.02
CA CYS A 247 10.20 10.77 3.61
C CYS A 247 8.99 11.39 2.94
N SER A 248 7.79 11.09 3.44
CA SER A 248 6.53 11.53 2.87
C SER A 248 5.47 11.87 3.92
N THR A 249 4.54 12.74 3.54
CA THR A 249 3.31 13.03 4.31
C THR A 249 2.50 11.76 4.60
N TYR A 250 2.50 10.81 3.66
CA TYR A 250 1.77 9.55 3.80
C TYR A 250 2.27 8.74 5.00
N GLU A 251 3.57 8.49 5.08
CA GLU A 251 4.14 7.65 6.15
C GLU A 251 3.98 8.30 7.52
N MET A 252 4.21 9.63 7.61
CA MET A 252 4.01 10.38 8.85
C MET A 252 2.56 10.28 9.32
N THR A 253 1.58 10.52 8.43
CA THR A 253 0.16 10.50 8.81
C THR A 253 -0.34 9.08 9.15
N LYS A 254 0.26 8.03 8.58
CA LYS A 254 0.04 6.64 8.99
C LYS A 254 0.59 6.35 10.37
N ALA A 255 1.80 6.82 10.68
CA ALA A 255 2.39 6.70 12.01
C ALA A 255 1.53 7.40 13.08
N MET A 256 1.08 8.63 12.80
CA MET A 256 0.14 9.35 13.68
C MET A 256 -1.18 8.60 13.87
N GLY A 257 -1.68 7.91 12.83
CA GLY A 257 -2.87 7.08 12.92
C GLY A 257 -2.69 5.87 13.86
N GLU A 258 -1.53 5.22 13.84
CA GLU A 258 -1.22 4.14 14.79
C GLU A 258 -1.16 4.65 16.22
N MET A 259 -0.52 5.78 16.45
CA MET A 259 -0.40 6.39 17.79
C MET A 259 -1.78 6.75 18.38
N LEU A 260 -2.70 7.27 17.55
CA LEU A 260 -4.07 7.52 17.99
C LEU A 260 -4.85 6.24 18.26
N ILE A 261 -4.66 5.19 17.47
CA ILE A 261 -5.29 3.89 17.76
C ILE A 261 -4.82 3.36 19.11
N ASP A 262 -3.51 3.35 19.35
CA ASP A 262 -2.94 2.81 20.58
C ASP A 262 -3.41 3.58 21.82
N SER A 263 -3.49 4.91 21.74
CA SER A 263 -4.00 5.73 22.85
C SER A 263 -5.51 5.61 23.08
N MET A 264 -6.29 5.29 22.04
CA MET A 264 -7.75 5.30 22.09
C MET A 264 -8.41 3.93 22.21
N ARG A 265 -7.72 2.83 21.90
CA ARG A 265 -8.33 1.47 21.79
C ARG A 265 -8.96 0.95 23.07
N SER A 266 -8.54 1.44 24.24
CA SER A 266 -9.01 0.98 25.55
C SER A 266 -8.87 -0.55 25.66
N SER A 267 -9.96 -1.29 25.87
CA SER A 267 -9.96 -2.75 26.01
C SER A 267 -10.21 -3.50 24.69
N ILE A 268 -10.29 -2.83 23.55
CA ILE A 268 -10.55 -3.50 22.26
C ILE A 268 -9.26 -4.22 21.79
N PRO A 269 -9.30 -5.56 21.60
CA PRO A 269 -8.18 -6.30 21.00
C PRO A 269 -7.84 -5.71 19.64
N THR A 270 -6.57 -5.37 19.42
CA THR A 270 -6.15 -4.60 18.26
C THR A 270 -4.98 -5.23 17.52
N VAL A 271 -5.09 -5.31 16.20
CA VAL A 271 -4.02 -5.77 15.31
C VAL A 271 -3.64 -4.67 14.32
N ILE A 272 -2.34 -4.41 14.16
CA ILE A 272 -1.80 -3.54 13.12
C ILE A 272 -1.01 -4.38 12.12
N ILE A 273 -1.44 -4.38 10.86
CA ILE A 273 -0.71 -5.00 9.75
C ILE A 273 0.08 -3.91 9.03
N ARG A 274 1.41 -4.04 8.97
CA ARG A 274 2.33 -3.13 8.30
C ARG A 274 2.94 -3.82 7.08
N PRO A 275 2.28 -3.78 5.92
CA PRO A 275 2.89 -4.27 4.69
C PRO A 275 4.00 -3.32 4.21
N SER A 276 5.00 -3.87 3.51
CA SER A 276 5.94 -3.08 2.71
C SER A 276 5.30 -2.66 1.37
N LEU A 277 6.08 -2.48 0.30
CA LEU A 277 5.51 -2.12 -1.00
C LEU A 277 4.73 -3.30 -1.57
N ILE A 278 3.41 -3.25 -1.43
CA ILE A 278 2.57 -4.29 -2.00
C ILE A 278 2.77 -4.30 -3.52
N GLU A 279 2.81 -5.47 -4.13
CA GLU A 279 2.86 -5.65 -5.58
C GLU A 279 1.78 -6.65 -6.02
N SER A 280 1.78 -7.02 -7.30
CA SER A 280 0.80 -7.95 -7.87
C SER A 280 0.67 -9.26 -7.07
N THR A 281 -0.46 -9.92 -7.15
CA THR A 281 -0.67 -11.24 -6.53
C THR A 281 0.38 -12.26 -7.00
N TYR A 282 0.87 -13.08 -6.06
CA TYR A 282 1.79 -14.18 -6.35
C TYR A 282 1.04 -15.36 -6.96
N ARG A 283 -0.07 -15.78 -6.33
CA ARG A 283 -0.86 -16.95 -6.73
C ARG A 283 -2.35 -16.67 -6.73
N GLU A 284 -2.88 -16.03 -5.69
CA GLU A 284 -4.32 -15.95 -5.45
C GLU A 284 -4.90 -14.53 -5.65
N PRO A 285 -6.17 -14.39 -6.09
CA PRO A 285 -6.99 -15.44 -6.69
C PRO A 285 -6.39 -16.00 -7.98
N PHE A 286 -5.63 -15.19 -8.71
CA PHE A 286 -4.83 -15.60 -9.84
C PHE A 286 -3.55 -14.77 -9.89
N PRO A 287 -2.45 -15.30 -10.45
CA PRO A 287 -1.16 -14.62 -10.46
C PRO A 287 -1.19 -13.33 -11.29
N GLY A 288 -0.44 -12.33 -10.83
CA GLY A 288 -0.18 -11.08 -11.56
C GLY A 288 -1.30 -10.04 -11.50
N TRP A 289 -2.35 -10.24 -10.71
CA TRP A 289 -3.41 -9.24 -10.57
C TRP A 289 -2.89 -8.00 -9.84
N ILE A 290 -3.08 -6.82 -10.44
CA ILE A 290 -2.65 -5.54 -9.90
C ILE A 290 -3.59 -4.42 -10.35
N GLN A 291 -3.84 -3.42 -9.50
CA GLN A 291 -4.68 -2.28 -9.82
C GLN A 291 -4.20 -1.00 -9.13
N GLY A 292 -4.41 0.15 -9.78
CA GLY A 292 -4.38 1.45 -9.10
C GLY A 292 -3.01 2.08 -8.93
N TYR A 293 -1.96 1.48 -9.50
CA TYR A 293 -0.61 2.05 -9.51
C TYR A 293 -0.53 3.18 -10.53
N LYS A 294 -0.18 4.38 -10.07
CA LYS A 294 -0.03 5.53 -10.97
C LYS A 294 1.23 5.43 -11.83
N VAL A 295 2.34 4.93 -11.28
CA VAL A 295 3.61 4.77 -11.99
C VAL A 295 4.41 3.59 -11.41
N PRO A 296 4.14 2.33 -11.78
CA PRO A 296 5.01 1.21 -11.40
C PRO A 296 6.41 1.43 -11.99
N ILE A 297 7.45 1.42 -11.16
CA ILE A 297 8.81 1.82 -11.58
C ILE A 297 9.37 0.92 -12.68
N LEU A 298 9.11 -0.40 -12.61
CA LEU A 298 9.53 -1.35 -13.64
C LEU A 298 8.78 -1.16 -14.96
N ALA A 299 7.51 -0.72 -14.91
CA ALA A 299 6.74 -0.37 -16.12
C ALA A 299 7.31 0.88 -16.80
N ALA A 300 7.63 1.91 -16.01
CA ALA A 300 8.24 3.13 -16.51
C ALA A 300 9.60 2.83 -17.18
N TYR A 301 10.38 1.91 -16.60
CA TYR A 301 11.61 1.41 -17.22
C TYR A 301 11.37 0.72 -18.56
N GLY A 302 10.43 -0.24 -18.63
CA GLY A 302 10.07 -0.92 -19.87
C GLY A 302 9.55 0.01 -20.98
N GLN A 303 8.93 1.13 -20.60
CA GLN A 303 8.49 2.19 -21.52
C GLN A 303 9.61 3.15 -21.93
N CYS A 304 10.86 2.87 -21.53
CA CYS A 304 12.02 3.76 -21.71
C CYS A 304 11.80 5.16 -21.10
N GLN A 305 10.98 5.23 -20.05
CA GLN A 305 10.74 6.43 -19.26
C GLN A 305 11.69 6.54 -18.05
N LEU A 306 12.70 5.67 -17.96
CA LEU A 306 13.77 5.72 -16.97
C LEU A 306 15.08 5.29 -17.65
N PRO A 307 15.74 6.16 -18.45
CA PRO A 307 17.00 5.80 -19.13
C PRO A 307 18.19 5.61 -18.18
N GLY A 308 18.02 6.06 -16.94
CA GLY A 308 18.87 5.91 -15.77
C GLY A 308 18.03 6.34 -14.57
N PHE A 309 18.50 6.08 -13.36
CA PHE A 309 17.76 6.46 -12.16
C PHE A 309 18.67 6.83 -10.99
N VAL A 310 18.22 7.78 -10.19
CA VAL A 310 18.93 8.18 -8.97
C VAL A 310 18.68 7.15 -7.87
N GLY A 311 19.72 6.60 -7.29
CA GLY A 311 19.58 5.54 -6.29
C GLY A 311 20.86 4.77 -6.03
N ASP A 312 20.89 4.10 -4.89
CA ASP A 312 21.91 3.11 -4.59
C ASP A 312 21.42 1.74 -5.13
N PRO A 313 22.15 1.12 -6.07
CA PRO A 313 21.76 -0.16 -6.68
C PRO A 313 21.58 -1.29 -5.66
N ASP A 314 22.31 -1.25 -4.55
CA ASP A 314 22.32 -2.31 -3.54
C ASP A 314 21.25 -2.07 -2.44
N THR A 315 20.47 -0.99 -2.55
CA THR A 315 19.29 -0.79 -1.71
C THR A 315 18.26 -1.89 -1.96
N ILE A 316 17.71 -2.42 -0.87
CA ILE A 316 16.69 -3.47 -0.93
C ILE A 316 15.37 -2.90 -1.43
N ALA A 317 14.83 -3.54 -2.47
CA ALA A 317 13.49 -3.26 -2.96
C ALA A 317 12.48 -4.06 -2.13
N ASP A 318 12.12 -3.56 -0.95
CA ASP A 318 11.19 -4.29 -0.06
C ASP A 318 9.76 -4.25 -0.61
N THR A 319 9.46 -5.27 -1.41
CA THR A 319 8.14 -5.52 -1.99
C THR A 319 7.54 -6.80 -1.42
N VAL A 320 6.21 -6.90 -1.49
CA VAL A 320 5.47 -8.07 -1.01
C VAL A 320 4.24 -8.36 -1.88
N PRO A 321 3.96 -9.62 -2.25
CA PRO A 321 2.76 -9.93 -3.01
C PRO A 321 1.46 -9.67 -2.24
N MET A 322 0.46 -9.10 -2.92
CA MET A 322 -0.83 -8.74 -2.34
C MET A 322 -1.54 -9.88 -1.59
N ASP A 323 -1.56 -11.07 -2.16
CA ASP A 323 -2.23 -12.23 -1.57
C ASP A 323 -1.57 -12.72 -0.28
N MET A 324 -0.25 -12.56 -0.13
CA MET A 324 0.44 -12.83 1.13
C MET A 324 0.03 -11.83 2.22
N VAL A 325 -0.15 -10.55 1.88
CA VAL A 325 -0.67 -9.53 2.83
C VAL A 325 -2.09 -9.88 3.28
N VAL A 326 -2.96 -10.31 2.36
CA VAL A 326 -4.32 -10.73 2.68
C VAL A 326 -4.31 -11.95 3.60
N ASN A 327 -3.51 -12.98 3.30
CA ASN A 327 -3.46 -14.19 4.10
C ASN A 327 -2.88 -13.94 5.50
N ALA A 328 -1.82 -13.13 5.62
CA ALA A 328 -1.29 -12.71 6.91
C ALA A 328 -2.33 -11.92 7.72
N THR A 329 -3.08 -11.02 7.07
CA THR A 329 -4.17 -10.25 7.71
C THR A 329 -5.23 -11.18 8.30
N LEU A 330 -5.76 -12.12 7.51
CA LEU A 330 -6.79 -13.06 7.98
C LEU A 330 -6.28 -13.99 9.09
N THR A 331 -5.02 -14.40 9.02
CA THR A 331 -4.39 -15.24 10.04
C THR A 331 -4.22 -14.50 11.36
N ALA A 332 -3.74 -13.25 11.31
CA ALA A 332 -3.61 -12.40 12.49
C ALA A 332 -4.96 -12.06 13.13
N LEU A 333 -6.01 -11.85 12.31
CA LEU A 333 -7.40 -11.70 12.80
C LEU A 333 -7.83 -12.91 13.62
N ALA A 334 -7.62 -14.12 13.11
CA ALA A 334 -8.02 -15.34 13.79
C ALA A 334 -7.24 -15.56 15.09
N LYS A 335 -5.91 -15.44 15.05
CA LYS A 335 -5.04 -15.64 16.22
C LYS A 335 -5.49 -14.79 17.41
N HIS A 336 -5.71 -13.50 17.18
CA HIS A 336 -6.01 -12.54 18.24
C HIS A 336 -7.48 -12.42 18.54
N GLY A 337 -8.34 -12.72 17.57
CA GLY A 337 -9.78 -12.73 17.78
C GLY A 337 -10.25 -13.92 18.62
N ILE A 338 -9.54 -15.05 18.57
CA ILE A 338 -9.78 -16.22 19.43
C ILE A 338 -9.28 -15.95 20.85
N ASP A 339 -8.07 -15.38 20.99
CA ASP A 339 -7.48 -15.06 22.29
C ASP A 339 -8.27 -13.96 23.02
N GLY A 340 -8.77 -12.97 22.27
CA GLY A 340 -9.64 -11.90 22.79
C GLY A 340 -8.97 -11.00 23.82
N LYS A 341 -7.65 -11.08 23.99
CA LYS A 341 -6.91 -10.28 24.96
C LYS A 341 -6.90 -8.81 24.53
N PRO A 342 -7.02 -7.86 25.47
CA PRO A 342 -7.04 -6.42 25.20
C PRO A 342 -5.64 -5.87 24.89
N GLU A 343 -4.90 -6.53 24.00
CA GLU A 343 -3.53 -6.23 23.60
C GLU A 343 -3.47 -5.63 22.20
N LEU A 344 -2.32 -5.01 21.91
CA LEU A 344 -1.98 -4.47 20.59
C LEU A 344 -0.86 -5.31 19.97
N HIS A 345 -1.14 -5.98 18.85
CA HIS A 345 -0.15 -6.76 18.13
C HIS A 345 0.18 -6.12 16.78
N VAL A 346 1.45 -6.13 16.42
CA VAL A 346 1.95 -5.57 15.17
C VAL A 346 2.58 -6.69 14.34
N TYR A 347 2.35 -6.64 13.04
CA TYR A 347 2.91 -7.56 12.06
C TYR A 347 3.50 -6.82 10.87
N HIS A 348 4.76 -7.07 10.55
CA HIS A 348 5.38 -6.63 9.30
C HIS A 348 5.20 -7.71 8.24
N VAL A 349 4.51 -7.37 7.16
CA VAL A 349 4.42 -8.24 5.98
C VAL A 349 5.38 -7.67 4.94
N ALA A 350 6.65 -8.04 5.08
CA ALA A 350 7.78 -7.39 4.42
C ALA A 350 8.93 -8.39 4.16
N THR A 351 9.77 -8.13 3.17
CA THR A 351 10.79 -9.09 2.70
C THR A 351 12.23 -8.70 3.03
N SER A 352 12.49 -7.46 3.48
CA SER A 352 13.87 -6.96 3.61
C SER A 352 14.80 -7.73 4.54
N VAL A 353 14.27 -8.36 5.60
CA VAL A 353 15.09 -9.22 6.49
C VAL A 353 15.06 -10.68 6.03
N ALA A 354 13.88 -11.22 5.73
CA ALA A 354 13.70 -12.66 5.51
C ALA A 354 14.08 -13.14 4.09
N ASN A 355 13.82 -12.33 3.06
CA ASN A 355 14.09 -12.68 1.67
C ASN A 355 14.44 -11.45 0.82
N PRO A 356 15.58 -10.78 1.10
CA PRO A 356 15.92 -9.52 0.45
C PRO A 356 16.29 -9.69 -1.03
N HIS A 357 15.85 -8.75 -1.87
CA HIS A 357 16.41 -8.53 -3.21
C HIS A 357 16.68 -7.03 -3.43
N SER A 358 17.68 -6.72 -4.24
CA SER A 358 18.07 -5.33 -4.49
C SER A 358 17.28 -4.70 -5.65
N PHE A 359 17.26 -3.36 -5.72
CA PHE A 359 16.77 -2.66 -6.91
C PHE A 359 17.57 -3.04 -8.16
N LYS A 360 18.88 -3.26 -8.03
CA LYS A 360 19.73 -3.76 -9.12
C LYS A 360 19.20 -5.08 -9.68
N ASP A 361 18.88 -6.05 -8.82
CA ASP A 361 18.31 -7.33 -9.25
C ASP A 361 16.96 -7.14 -9.94
N ALA A 362 16.07 -6.34 -9.34
CA ALA A 362 14.76 -6.05 -9.92
C ALA A 362 14.85 -5.44 -11.33
N PHE A 363 15.77 -4.49 -11.54
CA PHE A 363 15.99 -3.89 -12.86
C PHE A 363 16.69 -4.82 -13.84
N ASN A 364 17.58 -5.72 -13.38
CA ASN A 364 18.17 -6.76 -14.23
C ASN A 364 17.10 -7.74 -14.74
N TYR A 365 16.23 -8.23 -13.85
CA TYR A 365 15.11 -9.08 -14.24
C TYR A 365 14.16 -8.38 -15.22
N ALA A 366 13.88 -7.09 -14.99
CA ALA A 366 13.08 -6.29 -15.92
C ALA A 366 13.79 -6.11 -17.27
N TYR A 367 15.11 -5.88 -17.27
CA TYR A 367 15.90 -5.76 -18.50
C TYR A 367 15.82 -7.04 -19.33
N ASP A 368 16.02 -8.21 -18.72
CA ASP A 368 15.91 -9.51 -19.39
C ASP A 368 14.53 -9.70 -20.02
N TYR A 369 13.47 -9.39 -19.27
CA TYR A 369 12.10 -9.54 -19.74
C TYR A 369 11.80 -8.59 -20.91
N PHE A 370 12.09 -7.31 -20.77
CA PHE A 370 11.74 -6.32 -21.80
C PHE A 370 12.66 -6.36 -23.01
N SER A 371 13.88 -6.89 -22.88
CA SER A 371 14.76 -7.16 -24.04
C SER A 371 14.23 -8.31 -24.89
N SER A 372 13.73 -9.37 -24.25
CA SER A 372 13.12 -10.52 -24.94
C SER A 372 11.67 -10.26 -25.39
N SER A 373 10.92 -9.45 -24.64
CA SER A 373 9.54 -9.06 -24.95
C SER A 373 9.32 -7.54 -24.85
N PRO A 374 9.80 -6.76 -25.83
CA PRO A 374 9.67 -5.30 -25.82
C PRO A 374 8.23 -4.82 -25.75
N LEU A 375 8.00 -3.74 -25.02
CA LEU A 375 6.76 -2.97 -25.11
C LEU A 375 6.67 -2.25 -26.46
N LEU A 376 5.44 -1.94 -26.87
CA LEU A 376 5.18 -1.16 -28.07
C LEU A 376 4.91 0.30 -27.72
N ASP A 377 5.41 1.22 -28.54
CA ASP A 377 5.05 2.64 -28.47
C ASP A 377 3.66 2.91 -29.09
N SER A 378 3.23 4.17 -29.09
CA SER A 378 1.92 4.56 -29.65
C SER A 378 1.80 4.33 -31.16
N LYS A 379 2.91 4.07 -31.86
CA LYS A 379 2.96 3.75 -33.30
C LYS A 379 3.12 2.24 -33.54
N GLY A 380 3.09 1.42 -32.50
CA GLY A 380 3.27 -0.03 -32.60
C GLY A 380 4.73 -0.47 -32.79
N LYS A 381 5.71 0.44 -32.63
CA LYS A 381 7.14 0.10 -32.74
C LYS A 381 7.66 -0.43 -31.42
N LYS A 382 8.51 -1.46 -31.48
CA LYS A 382 9.21 -2.03 -30.32
C LYS A 382 10.10 -0.95 -29.66
N ILE A 383 9.92 -0.77 -28.35
CA ILE A 383 10.73 0.10 -27.51
C ILE A 383 12.03 -0.63 -27.15
N ALA A 384 13.17 -0.08 -27.57
CA ALA A 384 14.46 -0.57 -27.15
C ALA A 384 14.84 0.02 -25.78
N ILE A 385 15.18 -0.84 -24.84
CA ILE A 385 15.67 -0.46 -23.51
C ILE A 385 17.18 -0.74 -23.39
N ARG A 386 17.83 -0.09 -22.42
CA ARG A 386 19.24 -0.30 -22.07
C ARG A 386 19.32 -0.76 -20.60
N PRO A 387 20.38 -1.48 -20.20
CA PRO A 387 20.60 -1.81 -18.79
C PRO A 387 20.49 -0.56 -17.91
N MET A 388 19.89 -0.70 -16.72
CA MET A 388 19.64 0.44 -15.84
C MET A 388 20.96 1.06 -15.36
N LYS A 389 21.11 2.37 -15.57
CA LYS A 389 22.22 3.16 -15.01
C LYS A 389 21.79 3.81 -13.71
N PHE A 390 22.47 3.47 -12.61
CA PHE A 390 22.25 4.09 -11.31
C PHE A 390 23.14 5.32 -11.14
N LEU A 391 22.57 6.40 -10.61
CA LEU A 391 23.23 7.69 -10.41
C LEU A 391 23.16 8.08 -8.94
N VAL A 392 24.27 8.60 -8.43
CA VAL A 392 24.46 8.82 -6.98
C VAL A 392 23.79 10.08 -6.46
N SER A 393 23.51 11.07 -7.32
CA SER A 393 22.94 12.35 -6.92
C SER A 393 21.87 12.85 -7.88
N MET A 394 21.02 13.76 -7.40
CA MET A 394 20.03 14.43 -8.25
C MET A 394 20.69 15.29 -9.33
N ASP A 395 21.84 15.88 -9.07
CA ASP A 395 22.55 16.73 -10.03
C ASP A 395 23.08 15.89 -11.20
N THR A 396 23.80 14.80 -10.89
CA THR A 396 24.29 13.85 -11.90
C THR A 396 23.14 13.20 -12.68
N PHE A 397 22.01 12.93 -12.01
CA PHE A 397 20.78 12.47 -12.66
C PHE A 397 20.20 13.53 -13.61
N THR A 398 20.10 14.78 -13.19
CA THR A 398 19.55 15.87 -13.99
C THR A 398 20.36 16.08 -15.27
N ASP A 399 21.69 16.13 -15.15
CA ASP A 399 22.58 16.32 -16.30
C ASP A 399 22.53 15.15 -17.26
N PHE A 400 22.53 13.92 -16.73
CA PHE A 400 22.36 12.71 -17.53
C PHE A 400 21.04 12.73 -18.31
N ILE A 401 19.94 13.07 -17.66
CA ILE A 401 18.61 13.13 -18.29
C ILE A 401 18.55 14.23 -19.36
N ARG A 402 19.08 15.43 -19.10
CA ARG A 402 19.13 16.51 -20.09
C ARG A 402 19.88 16.08 -21.35
N ASN A 403 21.02 15.42 -21.17
CA ASN A 403 21.82 14.90 -22.28
C ASN A 403 21.09 13.81 -23.07
N GLU A 404 20.46 12.84 -22.39
CA GLU A 404 19.67 11.79 -23.05
C GLU A 404 18.48 12.37 -23.83
N VAL A 405 17.76 13.34 -23.27
CA VAL A 405 16.62 13.97 -23.95
C VAL A 405 17.08 14.78 -25.17
N ALA A 406 18.18 15.53 -25.07
CA ALA A 406 18.75 16.29 -26.19
C ALA A 406 19.19 15.37 -27.34
N GLN A 407 19.88 14.26 -27.03
CA GLN A 407 20.29 13.26 -28.03
C GLN A 407 19.09 12.62 -28.74
N ARG A 408 18.01 12.31 -28.00
CA ARG A 408 16.79 11.71 -28.57
C ARG A 408 15.98 12.67 -29.43
N SER A 409 15.99 13.95 -29.10
CA SER A 409 15.26 14.98 -29.86
C SER A 409 16.02 15.47 -31.08
N GLY A 410 17.32 15.19 -31.17
CA GLY A 410 18.20 15.70 -32.21
C GLY A 410 18.47 17.20 -32.08
N LEU A 411 18.24 17.78 -30.89
CA LEU A 411 18.61 19.16 -30.57
C LEU A 411 20.10 19.19 -30.22
N THR A 412 20.92 19.78 -31.07
CA THR A 412 22.35 20.03 -30.79
C THR A 412 22.64 21.54 -30.74
N PRO A 413 23.73 21.98 -30.08
CA PRO A 413 24.09 23.40 -30.04
C PRO A 413 24.34 24.04 -31.42
N ASP A 414 24.57 23.25 -32.46
CA ASP A 414 24.90 23.67 -33.84
C ASP A 414 23.68 23.66 -34.80
N ASP A 415 22.45 23.74 -34.28
CA ASP A 415 21.26 23.44 -35.09
C ASP A 415 20.90 24.53 -36.13
N ASN A 416 21.30 24.30 -37.38
CA ASN A 416 20.73 24.88 -38.61
C ASN A 416 19.17 24.85 -38.67
N VAL A 417 18.53 24.03 -37.82
CA VAL A 417 17.07 23.93 -37.68
C VAL A 417 16.44 25.22 -37.16
N TYR A 418 17.07 25.94 -36.22
CA TYR A 418 16.56 27.23 -35.73
C TYR A 418 16.48 28.25 -36.87
N MET A 419 17.51 28.29 -37.72
CA MET A 419 17.55 29.19 -38.88
C MET A 419 16.50 28.84 -39.93
N SER A 420 16.09 27.57 -40.03
CA SER A 420 15.10 27.10 -41.01
C SER A 420 13.64 27.13 -40.54
N ASP A 421 13.35 26.88 -39.25
CA ASP A 421 12.01 26.91 -38.66
C ASP A 421 12.05 27.17 -37.14
N PRO A 422 12.05 28.44 -36.70
CA PRO A 422 12.10 28.82 -35.29
C PRO A 422 10.90 28.29 -34.46
N LYS A 423 9.72 28.16 -35.07
CA LYS A 423 8.51 27.68 -34.37
C LYS A 423 8.63 26.18 -34.06
N ARG A 424 9.16 25.40 -35.00
CA ARG A 424 9.45 23.98 -34.76
C ARG A 424 10.51 23.81 -33.69
N TYR A 425 11.58 24.61 -33.72
CA TYR A 425 12.63 24.57 -32.71
C TYR A 425 12.09 24.86 -31.30
N LEU A 426 11.28 25.91 -31.14
CA LEU A 426 10.64 26.23 -29.85
C LEU A 426 9.73 25.09 -29.35
N ARG A 427 8.92 24.49 -30.23
CA ARG A 427 8.08 23.32 -29.87
C ARG A 427 8.93 22.14 -29.39
N MET A 428 10.07 21.89 -30.03
CA MET A 428 10.99 20.82 -29.64
C MET A 428 11.63 21.09 -28.26
N GLN A 429 12.04 22.34 -27.99
CA GLN A 429 12.57 22.72 -26.68
C GLN A 429 11.54 22.53 -25.56
N VAL A 430 10.30 22.98 -25.77
CA VAL A 430 9.20 22.79 -24.81
C VAL A 430 8.95 21.30 -24.57
N ALA A 431 8.91 20.47 -25.61
CA ALA A 431 8.74 19.02 -25.48
C ALA A 431 9.90 18.35 -24.70
N CYS A 432 11.13 18.81 -24.90
CA CYS A 432 12.29 18.33 -24.15
C CYS A 432 12.20 18.72 -22.68
N PHE A 433 11.87 19.98 -22.39
CA PHE A 433 11.67 20.48 -21.03
C PHE A 433 10.61 19.67 -20.28
N GLU A 434 9.45 19.44 -20.88
CA GLU A 434 8.38 18.62 -20.31
C GLU A 434 8.80 17.17 -20.06
N THR A 435 9.63 16.61 -20.94
CA THR A 435 10.16 15.26 -20.80
C THR A 435 11.15 15.17 -19.63
N VAL A 436 12.09 16.11 -19.53
CA VAL A 436 13.03 16.21 -18.40
C VAL A 436 12.25 16.36 -17.09
N HIS A 437 11.27 17.27 -17.04
CA HIS A 437 10.46 17.52 -15.86
C HIS A 437 9.68 16.27 -15.42
N ARG A 438 9.17 15.47 -16.37
CA ARG A 438 8.53 14.19 -16.07
C ARG A 438 9.49 13.20 -15.41
N PHE A 439 10.71 13.05 -15.91
CA PHE A 439 11.73 12.18 -15.31
C PHE A 439 12.13 12.65 -13.91
N MET A 440 12.31 13.96 -13.73
CA MET A 440 12.60 14.57 -12.42
C MET A 440 11.48 14.31 -11.41
N ARG A 441 10.21 14.38 -11.84
CA ARG A 441 9.07 14.06 -10.98
C ARG A 441 9.12 12.60 -10.49
N ILE A 442 9.40 11.64 -11.37
CA ILE A 442 9.50 10.21 -10.98
C ILE A 442 10.71 10.00 -10.06
N ALA A 443 11.85 10.61 -10.35
CA ALA A 443 13.05 10.53 -9.52
C ALA A 443 12.80 11.05 -8.10
N ASN A 444 12.26 12.26 -7.96
CA ASN A 444 11.95 12.85 -6.66
C ASN A 444 10.99 12.00 -5.83
N LEU A 445 10.10 11.28 -6.51
CA LEU A 445 9.08 10.45 -5.89
C LEU A 445 9.67 9.17 -5.26
N TYR A 446 10.59 8.52 -5.97
CA TYR A 446 11.18 7.26 -5.52
C TYR A 446 12.51 7.43 -4.80
N ARG A 447 13.18 8.58 -4.90
CA ARG A 447 14.53 8.82 -4.36
C ARG A 447 14.69 8.34 -2.92
N ALA A 448 13.75 8.69 -2.04
CA ALA A 448 13.81 8.30 -0.63
C ALA A 448 13.85 6.77 -0.44
N TYR A 449 13.10 6.03 -1.24
CA TYR A 449 13.05 4.56 -1.22
C TYR A 449 14.30 3.94 -1.84
N MET A 450 14.84 4.55 -2.89
CA MET A 450 16.08 4.10 -3.55
C MET A 450 17.35 4.23 -2.69
N PHE A 451 17.28 5.00 -1.59
CA PHE A 451 18.35 5.15 -0.60
C PHE A 451 17.92 4.64 0.79
N TYR A 452 16.79 3.93 0.90
CA TYR A 452 16.27 3.49 2.18
C TYR A 452 17.15 2.41 2.80
N LYS A 453 17.62 2.63 4.03
CA LYS A 453 18.49 1.69 4.77
C LYS A 453 17.79 1.02 5.95
N GLY A 454 16.48 1.20 6.08
CA GLY A 454 15.67 0.46 7.03
C GLY A 454 15.37 -0.96 6.55
N ARG A 455 15.27 -1.90 7.48
CA ARG A 455 14.80 -3.27 7.24
C ARG A 455 13.75 -3.64 8.28
N PHE A 456 12.82 -4.52 7.93
CA PHE A 456 11.68 -4.86 8.77
C PHE A 456 11.82 -6.30 9.26
N ASP A 457 11.97 -6.46 10.58
CA ASP A 457 11.89 -7.76 11.23
C ASP A 457 10.46 -8.33 11.08
N VAL A 458 10.38 -9.65 10.97
CA VAL A 458 9.15 -10.40 10.70
C VAL A 458 8.96 -11.55 11.69
N THR A 459 9.55 -11.45 12.89
CA THR A 459 9.54 -12.52 13.89
C THR A 459 8.13 -12.96 14.30
N ASN A 460 7.22 -12.04 14.63
CA ASN A 460 5.81 -12.32 14.90
C ASN A 460 5.11 -12.90 13.68
N THR A 461 5.38 -12.36 12.48
CA THR A 461 4.78 -12.87 11.24
C THR A 461 5.21 -14.31 10.94
N LYS A 462 6.48 -14.66 11.18
CA LYS A 462 6.98 -16.04 11.10
C LYS A 462 6.30 -16.96 12.12
N ARG A 463 6.14 -16.50 13.37
CA ARG A 463 5.40 -17.26 14.40
C ARG A 463 3.97 -17.56 14.00
N LEU A 464 3.27 -16.67 13.28
CA LEU A 464 1.94 -16.99 12.75
C LEU A 464 1.99 -18.20 11.82
N ILE A 465 2.98 -18.30 10.94
CA ILE A 465 3.13 -19.46 10.04
C ILE A 465 3.44 -20.73 10.85
N GLU A 466 4.31 -20.62 11.86
CA GLU A 466 4.68 -21.73 12.74
C GLU A 466 3.47 -22.28 13.48
N ASP A 467 2.59 -21.41 13.97
CA ASP A 467 1.35 -21.76 14.69
C ASP A 467 0.26 -22.36 13.78
N MET A 468 0.36 -22.21 12.45
CA MET A 468 -0.62 -22.76 11.51
C MET A 468 -0.44 -24.25 11.27
N SER A 469 -1.55 -24.96 11.11
CA SER A 469 -1.52 -26.36 10.65
C SER A 469 -1.16 -26.50 9.18
N SER A 470 -0.90 -27.73 8.73
CA SER A 470 -0.59 -27.99 7.32
C SER A 470 -1.71 -27.57 6.38
N GLU A 471 -2.98 -27.75 6.78
CA GLU A 471 -4.14 -27.37 5.97
C GLU A 471 -4.33 -25.86 5.93
N GLU A 472 -4.12 -25.18 7.07
CA GLU A 472 -4.12 -23.72 7.12
C GLU A 472 -3.01 -23.14 6.24
N ARG A 473 -1.79 -23.68 6.31
CA ARG A 473 -0.65 -23.23 5.47
C ARG A 473 -0.95 -23.40 3.98
N LYS A 474 -1.61 -24.48 3.58
CA LYS A 474 -2.03 -24.67 2.18
C LYS A 474 -3.04 -23.61 1.74
N LYS A 475 -3.98 -23.26 2.62
CA LYS A 475 -5.12 -22.38 2.30
C LYS A 475 -4.82 -20.89 2.47
N PHE A 476 -3.97 -20.52 3.41
CA PHE A 476 -3.62 -19.15 3.78
C PHE A 476 -2.09 -18.96 3.76
N ASN A 477 -1.40 -19.46 2.74
CA ASN A 477 0.06 -19.30 2.68
C ASN A 477 0.47 -17.83 2.55
N PHE A 478 1.42 -17.39 3.39
CA PHE A 478 2.12 -16.11 3.26
C PHE A 478 3.61 -16.24 3.60
N ASP A 479 4.20 -17.41 3.37
CA ASP A 479 5.64 -17.61 3.50
C ASP A 479 6.40 -16.81 2.42
N ILE A 480 6.93 -15.68 2.85
CA ILE A 480 7.71 -14.75 2.03
C ILE A 480 9.09 -15.30 1.63
N GLU A 481 9.64 -16.29 2.35
CA GLU A 481 10.92 -16.91 2.00
C GLU A 481 10.80 -17.82 0.78
N SER A 482 9.58 -18.30 0.50
CA SER A 482 9.26 -19.11 -0.68
C SER A 482 9.24 -18.33 -2.01
N ILE A 483 9.39 -17.00 -1.98
CA ILE A 483 9.36 -16.16 -3.19
C ILE A 483 10.66 -16.34 -3.98
N ASN A 484 10.55 -16.91 -5.18
CA ASN A 484 11.60 -16.82 -6.19
C ASN A 484 11.47 -15.49 -6.93
N TRP A 485 12.34 -14.52 -6.63
CA TRP A 485 12.26 -13.16 -7.17
C TRP A 485 12.36 -13.08 -8.68
N GLU A 486 13.23 -13.87 -9.30
CA GLU A 486 13.38 -13.90 -10.76
C GLU A 486 12.06 -14.36 -11.40
N HIS A 487 11.51 -15.48 -10.95
CA HIS A 487 10.25 -16.01 -11.45
C HIS A 487 9.10 -15.04 -11.19
N TYR A 488 8.99 -14.51 -9.97
CA TYR A 488 7.93 -13.57 -9.63
C TYR A 488 7.98 -12.32 -10.51
N ILE A 489 9.14 -11.70 -10.68
CA ILE A 489 9.26 -10.47 -11.48
C ILE A 489 9.05 -10.74 -12.97
N LYS A 490 9.72 -11.73 -13.56
CA LYS A 490 9.69 -11.99 -15.01
C LYS A 490 8.42 -12.71 -15.47
N SER A 491 7.91 -13.66 -14.69
CA SER A 491 6.81 -14.54 -15.11
C SER A 491 5.45 -14.16 -14.53
N VAL A 492 5.40 -13.38 -13.45
CA VAL A 492 4.14 -13.03 -12.77
C VAL A 492 3.88 -11.52 -12.79
N HIS A 493 4.76 -10.74 -12.17
CA HIS A 493 4.55 -9.32 -11.92
C HIS A 493 4.58 -8.47 -13.19
N ILE A 494 5.67 -8.51 -13.97
CA ILE A 494 5.77 -7.70 -15.20
C ILE A 494 4.68 -8.10 -16.22
N PRO A 495 4.40 -9.39 -16.48
CA PRO A 495 3.25 -9.79 -17.31
C PRO A 495 1.91 -9.26 -16.77
N GLY A 496 1.71 -9.32 -15.45
CA GLY A 496 0.54 -8.77 -14.76
C GLY A 496 0.38 -7.26 -14.99
N VAL A 497 1.45 -6.49 -14.76
CA VAL A 497 1.52 -5.05 -15.03
C VAL A 497 1.21 -4.74 -16.49
N ARG A 498 1.81 -5.49 -17.42
CA ARG A 498 1.58 -5.33 -18.87
C ARG A 498 0.11 -5.53 -19.24
N LYS A 499 -0.53 -6.55 -18.67
CA LYS A 499 -1.94 -6.87 -18.89
C LYS A 499 -2.88 -5.85 -18.23
N HIS A 500 -2.73 -5.62 -16.93
CA HIS A 500 -3.74 -4.92 -16.13
C HIS A 500 -3.55 -3.40 -16.09
N LEU A 501 -2.31 -2.90 -16.18
CA LEU A 501 -2.01 -1.46 -16.10
C LEU A 501 -1.70 -0.87 -17.47
N LEU A 502 -0.87 -1.55 -18.28
CA LEU A 502 -0.47 -1.04 -19.59
C LEU A 502 -1.45 -1.40 -20.72
N ARG A 503 -2.33 -2.40 -20.50
CA ARG A 503 -3.29 -2.92 -21.49
C ARG A 503 -2.64 -3.28 -22.83
N GLN A 504 -1.41 -3.79 -22.78
CA GLN A 504 -0.71 -4.28 -23.98
C GLN A 504 -0.93 -5.79 -24.15
N PRO A 505 -0.93 -6.32 -25.39
CA PRO A 505 -1.06 -7.74 -25.64
C PRO A 505 0.04 -8.51 -24.90
N PRO A 506 -0.21 -9.76 -24.45
CA PRO A 506 0.80 -10.57 -23.78
C PRO A 506 2.03 -10.77 -24.68
N ALA A 507 3.17 -11.10 -24.07
CA ALA A 507 4.32 -11.58 -24.82
C ALA A 507 3.87 -12.70 -25.77
N ALA A 508 4.27 -12.64 -27.04
CA ALA A 508 4.13 -13.81 -27.91
C ALA A 508 4.84 -14.98 -27.22
N LYS A 509 4.16 -16.12 -27.04
CA LYS A 509 4.82 -17.33 -26.57
C LYS A 509 5.92 -17.64 -27.59
N LEU A 510 7.18 -17.58 -27.14
CA LEU A 510 8.31 -18.08 -27.91
C LEU A 510 8.20 -19.59 -28.06
#